data_AF-A0A4U9CXS6-F1
#
_entry.id   AF-A0A4U9CXS6-F1
#
_cell.length_a   1.000
_cell.length_b   1.000
_cell.length_c   1.000
_cell.angle_alpha   90.00
_cell.angle_beta   90.00
_cell.angle_gamma   90.00
#
_symmetry.space_group_name_H-M   'P 1'
#
loop_
_entity.id
_entity.type
_entity.pdbx_description
1 polymer ?
#
loop_
_entity_poly.entity_id
_entity_poly.type
_entity_poly.pdbx_seq_one_letter_code
_entity_poly.pdbx_strand_id
1 'polypeptide(L)'
;MGLPLGIMAALCGKSVDHIIMWIMDVIFAFPGIVLAILLVSVLGAGLINMLLAIAIFSVPVYARLSRNLTLGIKNMEYMEAARALGIGYRRQIIHYILRNTLGPITVQATLTGGSVILAAASLSFWAWGATADAGVGHDDERRAQLPWDQPWDLAVARAGYRPFGSRV
;
A
#
# COMPACT_ATOMS: atom_id res chain seq x y z
N MET A 1 -2.11 8.72 -9.87
CA MET A 1 -1.34 9.99 -9.96
C MET A 1 -0.12 9.93 -10.88
N GLY A 2 0.58 8.80 -11.05
CA GLY A 2 1.80 8.75 -11.91
C GLY A 2 1.57 8.77 -13.44
N LEU A 3 0.37 8.51 -13.93
CA LEU A 3 0.06 8.43 -15.36
C LEU A 3 0.31 9.72 -16.15
N PRO A 4 -0.28 10.88 -15.78
CA PRO A 4 -0.01 12.13 -16.50
C PRO A 4 1.47 12.53 -16.39
N LEU A 5 2.12 12.24 -15.25
CA LEU A 5 3.54 12.52 -15.01
C LEU A 5 4.45 11.74 -15.96
N GLY A 6 4.24 10.44 -16.14
CA GLY A 6 5.08 9.64 -17.04
C GLY A 6 4.78 9.87 -18.52
N ILE A 7 3.54 10.19 -18.88
CA ILE A 7 3.20 10.67 -20.23
C ILE A 7 3.90 12.00 -20.51
N MET A 8 3.85 12.97 -19.57
CA MET A 8 4.56 14.24 -19.72
C MET A 8 6.09 14.05 -19.79
N ALA A 9 6.68 13.20 -18.95
CA ALA A 9 8.10 12.89 -18.98
C ALA A 9 8.55 12.35 -20.35
N ALA A 10 7.79 11.41 -20.94
CA ALA A 10 8.09 10.86 -22.26
C ALA A 10 7.94 11.87 -23.42
N LEU A 11 7.19 12.95 -23.21
CA LEU A 11 6.85 13.94 -24.24
C LEU A 11 7.69 15.23 -24.17
N CYS A 12 8.13 15.66 -22.98
CA CYS A 12 8.81 16.95 -22.76
C CYS A 12 10.32 16.96 -23.08
N GLY A 13 10.89 15.85 -23.56
CA GLY A 13 12.29 15.78 -24.00
C GLY A 13 13.26 15.24 -22.93
N LYS A 14 14.49 14.92 -23.37
CA LYS A 14 15.46 14.11 -22.59
C LYS A 14 15.81 14.70 -21.21
N SER A 15 15.93 16.02 -21.09
CA SER A 15 16.36 16.66 -19.82
C SER A 15 15.26 16.68 -18.76
N VAL A 16 14.02 17.01 -19.15
CA VAL A 16 12.86 17.02 -18.24
C VAL A 16 12.53 15.59 -17.81
N ASP A 17 12.59 14.65 -18.77
CA ASP A 17 12.45 13.21 -18.49
C ASP A 17 13.48 12.74 -17.46
N HIS A 18 14.75 13.13 -17.61
CA HIS A 18 15.82 12.74 -16.70
C HIS A 18 15.60 13.28 -15.29
N ILE A 19 15.19 14.53 -15.13
CA ILE A 19 14.91 15.13 -13.81
C ILE A 19 13.71 14.44 -13.14
N ILE A 20 12.62 14.22 -13.88
CA ILE A 20 11.43 13.54 -13.34
C ILE A 20 11.79 12.12 -12.91
N MET A 21 12.49 11.37 -13.77
CA MET A 21 12.89 9.99 -13.45
C MET A 21 13.91 9.95 -12.31
N TRP A 22 14.82 10.91 -12.22
CA TRP A 22 15.75 11.02 -11.10
C TRP A 22 15.03 11.23 -9.77
N ILE A 23 14.01 12.10 -9.72
CA ILE A 23 13.18 12.26 -8.51
C ILE A 23 12.47 10.95 -8.15
N MET A 24 11.89 10.27 -9.14
CA MET A 24 11.24 8.97 -8.93
C MET A 24 12.21 7.91 -8.41
N ASP A 25 13.45 7.93 -8.90
CA ASP A 25 14.51 7.01 -8.48
C ASP A 25 14.98 7.32 -7.06
N VAL A 26 15.06 8.60 -6.67
CA VAL A 26 15.35 9.01 -5.27
C VAL A 26 14.26 8.52 -4.32
N ILE A 27 12.99 8.56 -4.72
CA ILE A 27 11.87 8.03 -3.92
C ILE A 27 11.98 6.50 -3.76
N PHE A 28 12.46 5.80 -4.78
CA PHE A 28 12.65 4.34 -4.77
C PHE A 28 14.01 3.86 -4.25
N ALA A 29 15.00 4.74 -4.12
CA ALA A 29 16.33 4.40 -3.63
C ALA A 29 16.31 3.93 -2.16
N PHE A 30 15.28 4.29 -1.41
CA PHE A 30 15.06 3.80 -0.05
C PHE A 30 14.32 2.45 -0.08
N PRO A 31 14.90 1.39 0.52
CA PRO A 31 14.22 0.10 0.66
C PRO A 31 12.86 0.28 1.32
N GLY A 32 11.81 -0.37 0.79
CA GLY A 32 10.43 -0.16 1.23
C GLY A 32 10.20 -0.30 2.73
N ILE A 33 11.00 -1.11 3.42
CA ILE A 33 10.97 -1.29 4.89
C ILE A 33 11.37 -0.01 5.63
N VAL A 34 12.46 0.64 5.21
CA VAL A 34 12.94 1.89 5.85
C VAL A 34 11.90 2.99 5.68
N LEU A 35 11.31 3.08 4.49
CA LEU A 35 10.26 4.04 4.21
C LEU A 35 8.96 3.75 4.99
N ALA A 36 8.58 2.48 5.13
CA ALA A 36 7.40 2.08 5.90
C ALA A 36 7.52 2.48 7.38
N ILE A 37 8.69 2.26 7.99
CA ILE A 37 8.95 2.67 9.37
C ILE A 37 8.89 4.20 9.50
N LEU A 38 9.49 4.92 8.54
CA LEU A 38 9.48 6.39 8.53
C LEU A 38 8.07 6.97 8.35
N LEU A 39 7.26 6.41 7.46
CA LEU A 39 5.88 6.85 7.23
C LEU A 39 4.97 6.56 8.43
N VAL A 40 5.08 5.39 9.05
CA VAL A 40 4.34 5.08 10.29
C VAL A 40 4.78 6.00 11.43
N SER A 41 6.07 6.32 11.52
CA SER A 41 6.60 7.22 12.55
C SER A 41 6.20 8.69 12.34
N VAL A 42 6.06 9.15 11.10
CA VAL A 42 5.74 10.57 10.79
C VAL A 42 4.23 10.82 10.73
N LEU A 43 3.46 9.93 10.08
CA LEU A 43 2.01 10.12 9.95
C LEU A 43 1.23 9.57 11.15
N GLY A 44 1.82 8.68 11.95
CA GLY A 44 1.13 8.00 13.03
C GLY A 44 0.26 6.83 12.53
N ALA A 45 -0.06 5.92 13.46
CA ALA A 45 -0.83 4.71 13.16
C ALA A 45 -2.26 5.05 12.75
N GLY A 46 -2.65 4.70 11.52
CA GLY A 46 -3.99 4.93 11.01
C GLY A 46 -4.18 4.43 9.58
N LEU A 47 -5.38 3.91 9.28
CA LEU A 47 -5.72 3.33 7.97
C LEU A 47 -5.55 4.35 6.82
N ILE A 48 -6.01 5.59 7.04
CA ILE A 48 -5.94 6.68 6.05
C ILE A 48 -4.49 7.07 5.75
N ASN A 49 -3.65 7.12 6.78
CA ASN A 49 -2.23 7.45 6.65
C ASN A 49 -1.46 6.36 5.91
N MET A 50 -1.79 5.09 6.17
CA MET A 50 -1.26 3.95 5.43
C MET A 50 -1.68 3.99 3.95
N LEU A 51 -2.94 4.29 3.66
CA LEU A 51 -3.44 4.43 2.29
C LEU A 51 -2.73 5.57 1.55
N LEU A 52 -2.51 6.72 2.19
CA LEU A 52 -1.75 7.84 1.64
C LEU A 52 -0.29 7.46 1.36
N ALA A 53 0.36 6.80 2.33
CA ALA A 53 1.72 6.26 2.19
C ALA A 53 1.87 5.37 0.95
N ILE A 54 0.97 4.40 0.80
CA ILE A 54 0.94 3.48 -0.35
C ILE A 54 0.68 4.25 -1.65
N ALA A 55 -0.26 5.20 -1.65
CA ALA A 55 -0.60 5.98 -2.83
C ALA A 55 0.62 6.78 -3.34
N ILE A 56 1.37 7.42 -2.44
CA ILE A 56 2.60 8.16 -2.80
C ILE A 56 3.67 7.20 -3.32
N PHE A 57 3.85 6.05 -2.65
CA PHE A 57 4.85 5.06 -3.06
C PHE A 57 4.56 4.40 -4.40
N SER A 58 3.29 4.37 -4.81
CA SER A 58 2.89 3.86 -6.13
C SER A 58 3.24 4.80 -7.29
N VAL A 59 3.49 6.09 -7.03
CA VAL A 59 3.70 7.10 -8.08
C VAL A 59 4.87 6.77 -9.03
N PRO A 60 6.08 6.40 -8.55
CA PRO A 60 7.20 6.02 -9.41
C PRO A 60 6.88 4.85 -10.35
N VAL A 61 6.15 3.85 -9.85
CA VAL A 61 5.76 2.65 -10.63
C VAL A 61 4.91 3.05 -11.83
N TYR A 62 3.84 3.80 -11.57
CA TYR A 62 2.93 4.25 -12.64
C TYR A 62 3.57 5.26 -13.58
N ALA A 63 4.45 6.14 -13.07
CA ALA A 63 5.20 7.09 -13.89
C ALA A 63 6.16 6.36 -14.85
N ARG A 64 6.93 5.40 -14.35
CA ARG A 64 7.87 4.62 -15.17
C ARG A 64 7.15 3.72 -16.19
N LEU A 65 6.04 3.09 -15.79
CA LEU A 65 5.22 2.29 -16.68
C LEU A 65 4.66 3.13 -17.84
N SER A 66 4.02 4.26 -17.52
CA SER A 66 3.42 5.12 -18.55
C SER A 66 4.47 5.74 -19.47
N ARG A 67 5.66 6.09 -18.94
CA ARG A 67 6.81 6.53 -19.75
C ARG A 67 7.26 5.46 -20.72
N ASN A 68 7.50 4.22 -20.25
CA ASN A 68 7.99 3.13 -21.09
C ASN A 68 7.01 2.80 -22.22
N LEU A 69 5.71 2.73 -21.90
CA LEU A 69 4.66 2.49 -22.89
C LEU A 69 4.59 3.63 -23.92
N THR A 70 4.69 4.88 -23.46
CA THR A 70 4.66 6.06 -24.35
C THR A 70 5.87 6.07 -25.29
N LEU A 71 7.07 5.79 -24.79
CA LEU A 71 8.28 5.68 -25.62
C LEU A 71 8.16 4.53 -26.63
N GLY A 72 7.60 3.39 -26.23
CA GLY A 72 7.34 2.26 -27.12
C GLY A 72 6.39 2.63 -28.26
N ILE A 73 5.24 3.23 -27.93
CA ILE A 73 4.23 3.66 -28.91
C ILE A 73 4.78 4.72 -29.87
N LYS A 74 5.60 5.67 -29.37
CA LYS A 74 6.18 6.75 -30.17
C LYS A 74 7.09 6.26 -31.31
N ASN A 75 7.67 5.07 -31.16
CA ASN A 75 8.58 4.44 -32.11
C ASN A 75 7.87 3.43 -33.03
N MET A 76 6.55 3.35 -33.01
CA MET A 76 5.79 2.44 -33.89
C MET A 76 5.52 3.06 -35.26
N GLU A 77 5.51 2.24 -36.31
CA GLU A 77 5.32 2.66 -37.70
C GLU A 77 4.02 3.45 -37.94
N TYR A 78 2.91 3.07 -37.27
CA TYR A 78 1.65 3.80 -37.40
C TYR A 78 1.72 5.22 -36.83
N MET A 79 2.61 5.48 -35.87
CA MET A 79 2.84 6.83 -35.34
C MET A 79 3.65 7.68 -36.32
N GLU A 80 4.56 7.07 -37.07
CA GLU A 80 5.28 7.75 -38.15
C GLU A 80 4.37 8.07 -39.33
N ALA A 81 3.53 7.12 -39.74
CA ALA A 81 2.50 7.36 -40.75
C ALA A 81 1.52 8.47 -40.33
N ALA A 82 1.07 8.46 -39.07
CA ALA A 82 0.20 9.50 -38.53
C ALA A 82 0.86 10.90 -38.55
N ARG A 83 2.18 10.99 -38.30
CA ARG A 83 2.95 12.22 -38.44
C ARG A 83 3.07 12.66 -39.90
N ALA A 84 3.33 11.75 -40.83
CA ALA A 84 3.41 12.04 -42.26
C ALA A 84 2.07 12.56 -42.83
N LEU A 85 0.95 12.10 -42.27
CA LEU A 85 -0.40 12.60 -42.58
C LEU A 85 -0.74 13.95 -41.93
N GLY A 86 0.19 14.57 -41.20
CA GLY A 86 -0.02 15.89 -40.58
C GLY A 86 -0.90 15.89 -39.34
N ILE A 87 -1.12 14.73 -38.70
CA ILE A 87 -1.95 14.67 -37.48
C ILE A 87 -1.27 15.46 -36.36
N GLY A 88 -1.98 16.43 -35.77
CA GLY A 88 -1.45 17.28 -34.70
C GLY A 88 -1.05 16.52 -33.43
N TYR A 89 -0.01 17.03 -32.74
CA TYR A 89 0.61 16.41 -31.55
C TYR A 89 -0.39 16.10 -30.43
N ARG A 90 -1.34 17.00 -30.15
CA ARG A 90 -2.37 16.77 -29.11
C ARG A 90 -3.25 15.56 -29.44
N ARG A 91 -3.63 15.39 -30.71
CA ARG A 91 -4.46 14.28 -31.15
C ARG A 91 -3.69 12.96 -31.09
N GLN A 92 -2.41 12.98 -31.46
CA GLN A 92 -1.51 11.84 -31.29
C GLN A 92 -1.45 11.36 -29.83
N ILE A 93 -1.29 12.27 -28.87
CA ILE A 93 -1.22 11.93 -27.46
C ILE A 93 -2.55 11.36 -26.94
N ILE A 94 -3.67 12.03 -27.18
CA ILE A 94 -4.94 11.67 -26.56
C ILE A 94 -5.57 10.43 -27.23
N HIS A 95 -5.51 10.32 -28.56
CA HIS A 95 -6.19 9.22 -29.27
C HIS A 95 -5.30 8.01 -29.51
N TYR A 96 -4.00 8.17 -29.73
CA TYR A 96 -3.12 7.05 -30.06
C TYR A 96 -2.38 6.56 -28.83
N ILE A 97 -1.67 7.45 -28.13
CA ILE A 97 -0.85 7.07 -26.96
C ILE A 97 -1.76 6.70 -25.80
N LEU A 98 -2.60 7.63 -25.31
CA LEU A 98 -3.39 7.41 -24.11
C LEU A 98 -4.28 6.16 -24.25
N ARG A 99 -4.98 6.01 -25.39
CA ARG A 99 -5.86 4.85 -25.64
C ARG A 99 -5.11 3.51 -25.69
N ASN A 100 -3.90 3.45 -26.27
CA ASN A 100 -3.08 2.24 -26.23
C ASN A 100 -2.54 1.94 -24.83
N THR A 101 -2.27 2.98 -24.05
CA THR A 101 -1.69 2.83 -22.71
C THR A 101 -2.72 2.33 -21.69
N LEU A 102 -4.01 2.58 -21.90
CA LEU A 102 -5.09 2.20 -20.97
C LEU A 102 -5.14 0.71 -20.65
N GLY A 103 -4.88 -0.17 -21.63
CA GLY A 103 -4.89 -1.62 -21.41
C GLY A 103 -3.89 -2.06 -20.35
N PRO A 104 -2.57 -1.87 -20.57
CA PRO A 104 -1.54 -2.20 -19.58
C PRO A 104 -1.71 -1.50 -18.23
N ILE A 105 -2.17 -0.24 -18.23
CA ILE A 105 -2.41 0.51 -16.98
C ILE A 105 -3.50 -0.15 -16.15
N THR A 106 -4.57 -0.63 -16.78
CA THR A 106 -5.69 -1.27 -16.08
C THR A 106 -5.24 -2.58 -15.45
N VAL A 107 -4.44 -3.38 -16.15
CA VAL A 107 -3.82 -4.60 -15.60
C VAL A 107 -2.95 -4.27 -14.38
N GLN A 108 -2.09 -3.24 -14.49
CA GLN A 108 -1.24 -2.81 -13.38
C GLN A 108 -2.06 -2.30 -12.18
N ALA A 109 -3.17 -1.60 -12.42
CA ALA A 109 -4.09 -1.15 -11.38
C ALA A 109 -4.68 -2.34 -10.61
N THR A 110 -5.12 -3.38 -11.31
CA THR A 110 -5.64 -4.60 -10.68
C THR A 110 -4.58 -5.31 -9.85
N LEU A 111 -3.37 -5.48 -10.38
CA LEU A 111 -2.25 -6.10 -9.65
C LEU A 111 -1.92 -5.34 -8.36
N THR A 112 -1.85 -4.02 -8.45
CA THR A 112 -1.55 -3.15 -7.31
C THR A 112 -2.68 -3.21 -6.28
N GLY A 113 -3.93 -3.18 -6.73
CA GLY A 113 -5.10 -3.32 -5.86
C GLY A 113 -5.07 -4.63 -5.05
N GLY A 114 -4.71 -5.74 -5.69
CA GLY A 114 -4.52 -7.03 -5.02
C GLY A 114 -3.46 -6.97 -3.91
N SER A 115 -2.31 -6.34 -4.19
CA SER A 115 -1.25 -6.16 -3.19
C SER A 115 -1.68 -5.29 -2.01
N VAL A 116 -2.47 -4.23 -2.26
CA VAL A 116 -2.98 -3.36 -1.19
C VAL A 116 -3.97 -4.11 -0.29
N ILE A 117 -4.87 -4.90 -0.87
CA ILE A 117 -5.82 -5.72 -0.11
C ILE A 117 -5.06 -6.74 0.75
N LEU A 118 -4.07 -7.42 0.17
CA LEU A 118 -3.26 -8.39 0.91
C LEU A 118 -2.52 -7.72 2.08
N ALA A 119 -1.91 -6.56 1.85
CA ALA A 119 -1.23 -5.80 2.89
C ALA A 119 -2.19 -5.35 4.01
N ALA A 120 -3.38 -4.88 3.66
CA ALA A 120 -4.41 -4.50 4.63
C ALA A 120 -4.89 -5.71 5.45
N ALA A 121 -5.10 -6.86 4.81
CA ALA A 121 -5.48 -8.10 5.49
C ALA A 121 -4.39 -8.58 6.46
N SER A 122 -3.11 -8.56 6.03
CA SER A 122 -1.97 -8.91 6.89
C SER A 122 -1.88 -7.99 8.11
N LEU A 123 -2.07 -6.68 7.93
CA LEU A 123 -2.04 -5.72 9.03
C LEU A 123 -3.21 -5.91 9.99
N SER A 124 -4.41 -6.19 9.46
CA SER A 124 -5.60 -6.46 10.27
C SER A 124 -5.44 -7.74 11.10
N PHE A 125 -4.85 -8.79 10.52
CA PHE A 125 -4.54 -10.02 11.24
C PHE A 125 -3.50 -9.79 12.33
N TRP A 126 -2.41 -9.07 12.03
CA TRP A 126 -1.38 -8.73 12.99
C TRP A 126 -1.91 -7.85 14.13
N ALA A 127 -2.78 -6.88 13.81
CA ALA A 127 -3.41 -6.01 14.80
C ALA A 127 -4.34 -6.79 15.74
N TRP A 128 -5.14 -7.73 15.23
CA TRP A 128 -5.97 -8.60 16.08
C TRP A 128 -5.14 -9.57 16.92
N GLY A 129 -4.05 -10.13 16.37
CA GLY A 129 -3.12 -10.96 17.12
C GLY A 129 -2.42 -10.20 18.25
N ALA A 130 -1.95 -8.98 17.99
CA ALA A 130 -1.30 -8.14 18.99
C ALA A 130 -2.25 -7.73 20.14
N THR A 131 -3.54 -7.52 19.86
CA THR A 131 -4.53 -7.27 20.91
C THR A 131 -4.91 -8.52 21.71
N ALA A 132 -4.79 -9.72 21.13
CA ALA A 132 -5.04 -10.97 21.84
C ALA A 132 -3.97 -11.22 22.92
N ASP A 133 -2.69 -11.01 22.62
CA ASP A 133 -1.60 -11.17 23.60
C ASP A 133 -1.60 -10.06 24.67
N ALA A 134 -1.98 -8.83 24.32
CA ALA A 134 -1.98 -7.71 25.26
C ALA A 134 -2.98 -7.87 26.43
N GLY A 135 -4.06 -8.64 26.24
CA GLY A 135 -5.01 -8.99 27.31
C GLY A 135 -4.68 -10.31 28.00
N VAL A 136 -4.14 -11.29 27.26
CA VAL A 136 -3.85 -12.63 27.79
C VAL A 136 -2.67 -12.63 28.77
N GLY A 137 -1.64 -11.81 28.54
CA GLY A 137 -0.46 -11.76 29.42
C GLY A 137 -0.74 -11.22 30.84
N HIS A 138 -1.61 -10.21 30.97
CA HIS A 138 -1.90 -9.62 32.28
C HIS A 138 -2.84 -10.50 33.13
N ASP A 139 -3.72 -11.26 32.47
CA ASP A 139 -4.61 -12.21 33.14
C ASP A 139 -3.89 -13.52 33.49
N ASP A 140 -2.93 -13.97 32.68
CA ASP A 140 -2.15 -15.17 32.96
C ASP A 140 -1.11 -14.97 34.08
N GLU A 141 -0.52 -13.79 34.23
CA GLU A 141 0.32 -13.46 35.41
C GLU A 141 -0.48 -13.50 36.71
N ARG A 142 -1.72 -12.99 36.69
CA ARG A 142 -2.66 -13.11 37.83
C ARG A 142 -3.04 -14.57 38.09
N ARG A 143 -3.21 -15.39 37.05
CA ARG A 143 -3.49 -16.83 37.20
C ARG A 143 -2.31 -17.64 37.70
N ALA A 144 -1.09 -17.29 37.32
CA ALA A 144 0.13 -17.96 37.77
C ALA A 144 0.49 -17.62 39.22
N GLN A 145 0.00 -16.49 39.73
CA GLN A 145 0.10 -16.11 41.15
C GLN A 145 -0.99 -16.73 42.02
N LEU A 146 -2.04 -17.30 41.41
CA LEU A 146 -3.03 -18.05 42.17
C LEU A 146 -2.39 -19.35 42.67
N PRO A 147 -2.54 -19.68 43.96
CA PRO A 147 -2.06 -20.94 44.51
C PRO A 147 -2.68 -22.11 43.73
N TRP A 148 -1.84 -23.00 43.17
CA TRP A 148 -2.23 -24.15 42.35
C TRP A 148 -3.17 -25.14 43.07
N ASP A 149 -3.32 -24.96 44.37
CA ASP A 149 -4.14 -25.70 45.32
C ASP A 149 -5.56 -25.16 45.47
N GLN A 150 -6.02 -24.15 44.70
CA GLN A 150 -7.42 -23.65 44.80
C GLN A 150 -8.21 -23.64 43.46
N PRO A 151 -8.11 -24.65 42.56
CA PRO A 151 -8.81 -24.61 41.26
C PRO A 151 -10.34 -24.70 41.36
N TRP A 152 -10.88 -25.24 42.46
CA TRP A 152 -12.32 -25.46 42.66
C TRP A 152 -13.08 -24.23 43.11
N ASP A 153 -12.46 -23.27 43.80
CA ASP A 153 -13.13 -22.06 44.31
C ASP A 153 -13.68 -21.20 43.16
N LEU A 154 -12.96 -21.14 42.04
CA LEU A 154 -13.38 -20.44 40.83
C LEU A 154 -14.51 -21.16 40.09
N ALA A 155 -14.58 -22.50 40.18
CA ALA A 155 -15.68 -23.28 39.63
C ALA A 155 -16.96 -23.10 40.46
N VAL A 156 -16.82 -23.03 41.79
CA VAL A 156 -17.91 -22.80 42.75
C VAL A 156 -18.49 -21.38 42.62
N ALA A 157 -17.64 -20.37 42.45
CA ALA A 157 -18.06 -18.99 42.20
C ALA A 157 -18.82 -18.84 40.86
N ARG A 158 -18.40 -19.57 39.81
CA ARG A 158 -19.06 -19.57 38.48
C ARG A 158 -20.39 -20.32 38.49
N ALA A 159 -20.53 -21.31 39.37
CA ALA A 159 -21.78 -22.02 39.65
C ALA A 159 -22.76 -21.21 40.53
N GLY A 160 -22.42 -19.97 40.91
CA GLY A 160 -23.27 -19.09 41.70
C GLY A 160 -23.44 -19.51 43.15
N TYR A 161 -22.61 -20.44 43.64
CA TYR A 161 -22.73 -20.97 44.99
C TYR A 161 -21.95 -20.08 45.96
N ARG A 162 -22.65 -19.42 46.89
CA ARG A 162 -22.02 -18.65 47.97
C ARG A 162 -21.69 -19.59 49.14
N PRO A 163 -20.43 -19.69 49.59
CA PRO A 163 -20.09 -20.56 50.70
C PRO A 163 -20.75 -20.07 51.99
N PHE A 164 -21.30 -21.03 52.74
CA PHE A 164 -21.97 -20.80 54.02
C PHE A 164 -20.89 -20.51 55.07
N GLY A 165 -20.72 -19.25 55.50
CA GLY A 165 -19.88 -18.99 56.68
C GLY A 165 -19.24 -17.61 56.90
N SER A 166 -19.39 -16.59 56.05
CA SER A 166 -18.80 -15.27 56.34
C SER A 166 -19.84 -14.25 56.82
N ARG A 167 -20.16 -14.32 58.13
CA ARG A 167 -20.57 -13.16 58.91
C ARG A 167 -19.74 -13.13 60.19
N VAL A 168 -18.70 -12.31 60.19
CA VAL A 168 -18.21 -11.57 61.36
C VAL A 168 -17.79 -10.20 60.87
#